data_AF-A0AAD2FY33-F1
#
_entry.id   AF-A0AAD2FY33-F1
#
_cell.length_a   1.000
_cell.length_b   1.000
_cell.length_c   1.000
_cell.angle_alpha   90.00
_cell.angle_beta   90.00
_cell.angle_gamma   90.00
#
_symmetry.space_group_name_H-M   'P 1'
#
loop_
_entity.id
_entity.type
_entity.pdbx_description
1 polymer ?
#
loop_
_entity_poly.entity_id
_entity_poly.type
_entity_poly.pdbx_seq_one_letter_code
_entity_poly.pdbx_strand_id
1 'polypeptide(L)'
;MDPKVNDEFAEWLNMRYGSIQACKIVRGKIHRYLGMTLDFSVKGKLKIRMDDYVKNMLEDFPVKFNKDSKQETPVGNNLLEAGKGKLLNAEYRQIFHTTVARGLYINICYFFITDQVEKGNVKIKYCPTDDMIADFMTSSGI
;
A
#
# COMPACT_ATOMS: atom_id res chain seq x y z
N MET A 1 21.08 -14.59 15.96
CA MET A 1 21.80 -14.30 14.71
C MET A 1 22.96 -13.38 15.05
N ASP A 2 24.15 -13.68 14.55
CA ASP A 2 25.31 -12.79 14.67
C ASP A 2 25.11 -11.57 13.74
N PRO A 3 25.11 -10.33 14.26
CA PRO A 3 24.97 -9.13 13.44
C PRO A 3 25.99 -9.00 12.31
N LYS A 4 27.22 -9.54 12.48
CA LYS A 4 28.28 -9.43 11.48
C LYS A 4 27.98 -10.16 10.18
N VAL A 5 27.31 -11.31 10.27
CA VAL A 5 26.88 -12.07 9.07
C VAL A 5 25.93 -11.23 8.20
N ASN A 6 25.09 -10.41 8.83
CA ASN A 6 24.19 -9.51 8.12
C ASN A 6 24.90 -8.28 7.54
N ASP A 7 26.08 -7.91 8.04
CA ASP A 7 26.91 -6.85 7.46
C ASP A 7 27.62 -7.37 6.21
N GLU A 8 28.26 -8.53 6.31
CA GLU A 8 28.92 -9.20 5.17
C GLU A 8 27.95 -9.49 4.03
N PHE A 9 26.74 -9.97 4.35
CA PHE A 9 25.71 -10.21 3.33
C PHE A 9 25.22 -8.91 2.68
N ALA A 10 25.15 -7.82 3.45
CA ALA A 10 24.74 -6.53 2.93
C ALA A 10 25.80 -5.92 1.99
N GLU A 11 27.08 -6.07 2.32
CA GLU A 11 28.21 -5.70 1.46
C GLU A 11 28.19 -6.52 0.16
N TRP A 12 27.96 -7.83 0.26
CA TRP A 12 27.85 -8.71 -0.91
C TRP A 12 26.68 -8.31 -1.83
N LEU A 13 25.51 -7.99 -1.27
CA LEU A 13 24.36 -7.51 -2.04
C LEU A 13 24.69 -6.23 -2.80
N ASN A 14 25.34 -5.26 -2.13
CA ASN A 14 25.72 -4.01 -2.77
C ASN A 14 26.82 -4.21 -3.82
N MET A 15 27.75 -5.13 -3.60
CA MET A 15 28.75 -5.50 -4.62
C MET A 15 28.09 -6.13 -5.86
N ARG A 16 27.06 -6.98 -5.67
CA ARG A 16 26.43 -7.72 -6.76
C ARG A 16 25.40 -6.89 -7.54
N TYR A 17 24.63 -6.05 -6.85
CA TYR A 17 23.47 -5.34 -7.42
C TYR A 17 23.56 -3.81 -7.31
N GLY A 18 24.54 -3.28 -6.56
CA GLY A 18 24.71 -1.85 -6.35
C GLY A 18 25.20 -1.06 -7.57
N SER A 19 25.54 -1.75 -8.67
CA SER A 19 26.00 -1.11 -9.91
C SER A 19 24.92 -0.26 -10.60
N ILE A 20 23.63 -0.56 -10.39
CA ILE A 20 22.51 0.23 -10.90
C ILE A 20 22.18 1.35 -9.91
N GLN A 21 22.05 0.98 -8.64
CA GLN A 21 21.80 1.90 -7.53
C GLN A 21 22.25 1.23 -6.23
N ALA A 22 22.93 1.96 -5.36
CA ALA A 22 23.38 1.45 -4.08
C ALA A 22 22.21 0.82 -3.29
N CYS A 23 22.42 -0.40 -2.79
CA CYS A 23 21.41 -1.12 -2.04
C CYS A 23 21.10 -0.37 -0.74
N LYS A 24 19.84 0.04 -0.57
CA LYS A 24 19.37 0.66 0.66
C LYS A 24 19.20 -0.41 1.74
N ILE A 25 20.18 -0.51 2.63
CA ILE A 25 20.15 -1.44 3.75
C ILE A 25 19.42 -0.77 4.92
N VAL A 26 18.34 -1.38 5.39
CA VAL A 26 17.56 -0.89 6.53
C VAL A 26 17.66 -1.88 7.67
N ARG A 27 18.26 -1.44 8.78
CA ARG A 27 18.28 -2.16 10.06
C ARG A 27 17.32 -1.46 11.01
N GLY A 28 16.36 -2.20 11.57
CA GLY A 28 15.39 -1.62 12.49
C GLY A 28 14.26 -2.58 12.80
N LYS A 29 13.27 -2.11 13.56
CA LYS A 29 12.04 -2.86 13.80
C LYS A 29 10.96 -2.56 12.77
N ILE A 30 11.13 -1.49 11.99
CA ILE A 30 10.18 -1.04 10.97
C ILE A 30 10.87 -1.13 9.61
N HIS A 31 10.30 -1.94 8.72
CA HIS A 31 10.80 -2.15 7.37
C HIS A 31 9.75 -1.71 6.35
N ARG A 32 10.17 -0.91 5.38
CA ARG A 32 9.34 -0.59 4.21
C ARG A 32 9.68 -1.56 3.08
N TYR A 33 8.68 -2.26 2.56
CA TYR A 33 8.85 -3.21 1.48
C TYR A 33 7.69 -3.07 0.48
N LEU A 34 8.01 -2.65 -0.75
CA LEU A 34 7.04 -2.49 -1.84
C LEU A 34 5.75 -1.75 -1.43
N GLY A 35 5.85 -0.62 -0.72
CA GLY A 35 4.66 0.13 -0.28
C GLY A 35 3.94 -0.43 0.94
N MET A 36 4.35 -1.59 1.46
CA MET A 36 3.97 -2.08 2.78
C MET A 36 4.95 -1.59 3.85
N THR A 37 4.44 -1.30 5.03
CA THR A 37 5.22 -1.08 6.25
C THR A 37 5.04 -2.28 7.16
N LEU A 38 6.12 -3.01 7.38
CA LEU A 38 6.22 -4.16 8.26
C LEU A 38 6.83 -3.71 9.59
N ASP A 39 6.01 -3.68 10.64
CA ASP A 39 6.38 -3.16 11.95
C ASP A 39 6.42 -4.30 12.99
N PHE A 40 7.65 -4.60 13.42
CA PHE A 40 8.03 -5.59 14.41
C PHE A 40 8.35 -4.96 15.77
N SER A 41 7.88 -3.74 16.03
CA SER A 41 8.20 -3.00 17.27
C SER A 41 7.80 -3.76 18.53
N VAL A 42 6.73 -4.58 18.43
CA VAL A 42 6.25 -5.46 19.50
C VAL A 42 6.72 -6.88 19.24
N LYS A 43 7.45 -7.45 20.22
CA LYS A 43 7.98 -8.81 20.13
C LYS A 43 6.86 -9.82 19.86
N GLY A 44 7.04 -10.65 18.83
CA GLY A 44 6.08 -11.70 18.46
C GLY A 44 4.79 -11.20 17.80
N LYS A 45 4.72 -9.91 17.44
CA LYS A 45 3.62 -9.35 16.64
C LYS A 45 4.20 -8.67 15.40
N LEU A 46 3.54 -8.86 14.27
CA LEU A 46 3.80 -8.14 13.04
C LEU A 46 2.58 -7.26 12.74
N LYS A 47 2.78 -5.94 12.73
CA LYS A 47 1.80 -4.98 12.21
C LYS A 47 2.13 -4.68 10.76
N ILE A 48 1.19 -4.94 9.86
CA ILE A 48 1.34 -4.64 8.42
C ILE A 48 0.47 -3.44 8.11
N ARG A 49 1.04 -2.39 7.54
CA ARG A 49 0.32 -1.17 7.16
C ARG A 49 0.58 -0.81 5.70
N MET A 50 -0.45 -0.29 5.01
CA MET A 50 -0.36 0.26 3.65
C MET A 50 -0.98 1.67 3.55
N ASP A 51 -1.27 2.28 4.70
CA ASP A 51 -1.82 3.63 4.86
C ASP A 51 -1.00 4.69 4.11
N ASP A 52 0.32 4.70 4.28
CA ASP A 52 1.22 5.62 3.57
C ASP A 52 1.11 5.46 2.04
N TYR A 53 0.96 4.23 1.56
CA TYR A 53 0.85 3.95 0.13
C TYR A 53 -0.45 4.46 -0.46
N VAL A 54 -1.57 4.26 0.25
CA VAL A 54 -2.90 4.77 -0.12
C VAL A 54 -2.91 6.29 -0.06
N LYS A 55 -2.35 6.89 1.00
CA LYS A 55 -2.24 8.34 1.15
C LYS A 55 -1.50 8.96 -0.03
N ASN A 56 -0.32 8.44 -0.36
CA ASN A 56 0.44 8.91 -1.52
C ASN A 56 -0.34 8.71 -2.84
N MET A 57 -1.13 7.62 -2.96
CA MET A 57 -1.94 7.38 -4.15
C MET A 57 -3.03 8.44 -4.34
N LEU A 58 -3.64 8.91 -3.25
CA LEU A 58 -4.63 9.98 -3.25
C LEU A 58 -4.00 11.36 -3.45
N GLU A 59 -2.81 11.58 -2.90
CA GLU A 59 -2.03 12.80 -3.09
C GLU A 59 -1.56 12.97 -4.54
N ASP A 60 -1.16 11.89 -5.20
CA ASP A 60 -0.76 11.90 -6.61
C ASP A 60 -1.96 11.99 -7.58
N PHE A 61 -3.17 11.67 -7.13
CA PHE A 61 -4.35 11.74 -7.98
C PHE A 61 -4.71 13.21 -8.29
N PRO A 62 -4.89 13.59 -9.57
CA PRO A 62 -5.03 15.00 -9.98
C PRO A 62 -6.36 15.62 -9.57
N VAL A 63 -7.39 14.79 -9.37
CA VAL A 63 -8.70 15.28 -8.91
C VAL A 63 -8.69 15.31 -7.39
N LYS A 64 -8.90 16.50 -6.82
CA LYS A 64 -9.07 16.68 -5.38
C LYS A 64 -10.56 16.73 -5.05
N PHE A 65 -10.98 15.86 -4.14
CA PHE A 65 -12.35 15.84 -3.64
C PHE A 65 -12.50 16.93 -2.58
N ASN A 66 -13.54 17.76 -2.70
CA ASN A 66 -13.91 18.70 -1.64
C ASN A 66 -14.87 18.01 -0.66
N LYS A 67 -15.03 18.56 0.55
CA LYS A 67 -15.93 17.99 1.57
C LYS A 67 -17.40 17.92 1.11
N ASP A 68 -17.76 18.74 0.12
CA ASP A 68 -19.11 18.83 -0.43
C ASP A 68 -19.36 17.85 -1.58
N SER A 69 -18.31 17.22 -2.13
CA SER A 69 -18.41 16.19 -3.17
C SER A 69 -18.81 14.85 -2.56
N LYS A 70 -20.12 14.72 -2.30
CA LYS A 70 -20.75 13.45 -1.93
C LYS A 70 -21.39 12.81 -3.15
N GLN A 71 -21.25 11.50 -3.26
CA GLN A 71 -21.96 10.70 -4.26
C GLN A 71 -22.58 9.51 -3.52
N GLU A 72 -23.90 9.33 -3.64
CA GLU A 72 -24.61 8.25 -2.94
C GLU A 72 -24.21 6.87 -3.47
N THR A 73 -23.90 6.77 -4.76
CA THR A 73 -23.49 5.53 -5.42
C THR A 73 -22.09 5.70 -6.03
N PRO A 74 -21.24 4.66 -6.01
CA PRO A 74 -19.91 4.72 -6.63
C PRO A 74 -19.94 4.99 -8.15
N VAL A 75 -21.10 4.76 -8.78
CA VAL A 75 -21.32 4.97 -10.21
C VAL A 75 -22.76 5.43 -10.48
N GLY A 76 -22.96 6.15 -11.58
CA GLY A 76 -24.29 6.50 -12.09
C GLY A 76 -25.05 5.31 -12.67
N ASN A 77 -26.32 5.54 -13.01
CA ASN A 77 -27.23 4.51 -13.54
C ASN A 77 -26.83 3.94 -14.91
N ASN A 78 -25.79 4.49 -15.53
CA ASN A 78 -25.28 4.14 -16.85
C ASN A 78 -23.96 3.35 -16.82
N LEU A 79 -23.62 2.69 -15.70
CA LEU A 79 -22.39 1.87 -15.57
C LEU A 79 -22.22 0.85 -16.72
N LEU A 80 -23.33 0.25 -17.17
CA LEU A 80 -23.33 -0.81 -18.18
C LEU A 80 -23.49 -0.30 -19.62
N GLU A 81 -23.65 1.01 -19.79
CA GLU A 81 -23.80 1.62 -21.11
C GLU A 81 -22.44 2.00 -21.72
N ALA A 82 -22.32 1.93 -23.04
CA ALA A 82 -21.13 2.38 -23.73
C ALA A 82 -20.92 3.89 -23.51
N GLY A 83 -19.78 4.26 -22.94
CA GLY A 83 -19.46 5.65 -22.65
C GLY A 83 -19.39 6.49 -23.93
N LYS A 84 -20.20 7.56 -24.01
CA LYS A 84 -20.19 8.54 -25.12
C LYS A 84 -19.11 9.62 -24.97
N GLY A 85 -18.16 9.42 -24.05
CA GLY A 85 -17.13 10.39 -23.70
C GLY A 85 -16.03 10.50 -24.75
N LYS A 86 -15.37 11.66 -24.82
CA LYS A 86 -14.14 11.82 -25.59
C LYS A 86 -13.02 11.01 -24.95
N LEU A 87 -12.11 10.50 -25.75
CA LEU A 87 -10.89 9.87 -25.24
C LEU A 87 -10.13 10.85 -24.35
N LEU A 88 -9.62 10.37 -23.22
CA LEU A 88 -8.73 11.13 -22.34
C LEU A 88 -7.48 11.57 -23.13
N ASN A 89 -6.82 12.65 -22.72
CA ASN A 89 -5.50 13.00 -23.28
C ASN A 89 -4.42 12.00 -22.79
N ALA A 90 -3.23 12.03 -23.38
CA ALA A 90 -2.16 11.08 -23.04
C ALA A 90 -1.77 11.12 -21.55
N GLU A 91 -1.72 12.31 -20.95
CA GLU A 91 -1.38 12.51 -19.55
C GLU A 91 -2.41 11.89 -18.60
N TYR A 92 -3.70 12.23 -18.76
CA TYR A 92 -4.78 11.67 -17.96
C TYR A 92 -4.94 10.16 -18.15
N ARG A 93 -4.67 9.62 -19.36
CA ARG A 93 -4.62 8.16 -19.56
C ARG A 93 -3.53 7.53 -18.72
N GLN A 94 -2.33 8.09 -18.74
CA GLN A 94 -1.20 7.56 -17.98
C GLN A 94 -1.48 7.59 -16.48
N ILE A 95 -2.04 8.69 -15.98
CA ILE A 95 -2.46 8.82 -14.59
C ILE A 95 -3.52 7.77 -14.25
N PHE A 96 -4.58 7.65 -15.06
CA PHE A 96 -5.64 6.67 -14.85
C PHE A 96 -5.09 5.23 -14.76
N HIS A 97 -4.27 4.82 -15.72
CA HIS A 97 -3.64 3.49 -15.71
C HIS A 97 -2.75 3.29 -14.47
N THR A 98 -1.98 4.32 -14.09
CA THR A 98 -1.12 4.26 -12.90
C THR A 98 -1.96 4.11 -11.63
N THR A 99 -3.01 4.90 -11.45
CA THR A 99 -3.90 4.83 -10.27
C THR A 99 -4.61 3.48 -10.19
N VAL A 100 -5.15 2.97 -11.30
CA VAL A 100 -5.80 1.65 -11.34
C VAL A 100 -4.82 0.54 -10.99
N ALA A 101 -3.60 0.56 -11.55
CA ALA A 101 -2.56 -0.41 -11.22
C ALA A 101 -2.16 -0.35 -9.74
N ARG A 102 -2.07 0.85 -9.17
CA ARG A 102 -1.79 1.03 -7.73
C ARG A 102 -2.92 0.47 -6.85
N GLY A 103 -4.17 0.65 -7.25
CA GLY A 103 -5.33 0.06 -6.58
C GLY A 103 -5.34 -1.48 -6.66
N LEU A 104 -5.01 -2.05 -7.83
CA LEU A 104 -4.86 -3.49 -7.99
C LEU A 104 -3.75 -4.05 -7.09
N TYR A 105 -2.63 -3.33 -6.97
CA TYR A 105 -1.51 -3.74 -6.12
C TYR A 105 -1.91 -3.91 -4.64
N ILE A 106 -2.79 -3.06 -4.12
CA ILE A 106 -3.29 -3.18 -2.74
C ILE A 106 -4.03 -4.51 -2.55
N ASN A 107 -4.86 -4.89 -3.53
CA ASN A 107 -5.57 -6.16 -3.50
C ASN A 107 -4.60 -7.35 -3.53
N ILE A 108 -3.56 -7.29 -4.36
CA ILE A 108 -2.53 -8.33 -4.41
C ILE A 108 -1.86 -8.51 -3.05
N CYS A 109 -1.49 -7.42 -2.38
CA CYS A 109 -0.90 -7.48 -1.03
C CYS A 109 -1.88 -8.06 -0.02
N TYR A 110 -3.15 -7.67 -0.07
CA TYR A 110 -4.20 -8.25 0.78
C TYR A 110 -4.28 -9.77 0.58
N PHE A 111 -4.40 -10.24 -0.67
CA PHE A 111 -4.46 -11.66 -1.00
C PHE A 111 -3.21 -12.43 -0.58
N PHE A 112 -2.02 -11.83 -0.71
CA PHE A 112 -0.79 -12.45 -0.23
C PHE A 112 -0.82 -12.66 1.28
N ILE A 113 -1.26 -11.67 2.06
CA ILE A 113 -1.35 -11.81 3.53
C ILE A 113 -2.40 -12.84 3.92
N THR A 114 -3.56 -12.87 3.27
CA THR A 114 -4.58 -13.89 3.55
C THR A 114 -4.07 -15.31 3.22
N ASP A 115 -3.36 -15.49 2.12
CA ASP A 115 -2.71 -16.76 1.76
C ASP A 115 -1.68 -17.21 2.82
N GLN A 116 -0.90 -16.30 3.38
CA GLN A 116 0.04 -16.63 4.47
C GLN A 116 -0.68 -17.03 5.76
N VAL A 117 -1.88 -16.50 6.00
CA VAL A 117 -2.72 -16.89 7.13
C VAL A 117 -3.30 -18.29 6.93
N GLU A 118 -3.81 -18.59 5.72
CA GLU A 118 -4.33 -19.92 5.37
C GLU A 118 -3.26 -21.01 5.45
N LYS A 119 -2.02 -20.69 5.03
CA LYS A 119 -0.86 -21.58 5.17
C LYS A 119 -0.39 -21.78 6.62
N GLY A 120 -0.94 -21.01 7.58
CA GLY A 120 -0.57 -21.08 9.00
C GLY A 120 0.74 -20.38 9.36
N ASN A 121 1.35 -19.64 8.42
CA ASN A 121 2.58 -18.88 8.64
C ASN A 121 2.33 -17.63 9.52
N VAL A 122 1.11 -17.09 9.45
CA VAL A 122 0.68 -15.90 10.19
C VAL A 122 -0.65 -16.17 10.89
N LYS A 123 -0.81 -15.67 12.12
CA LYS A 123 -2.09 -15.69 12.83
C LYS A 123 -2.62 -14.28 12.99
N ILE A 124 -3.84 -14.03 12.51
CA ILE A 124 -4.52 -12.76 12.73
C ILE A 124 -4.92 -12.67 14.20
N LYS A 125 -4.55 -11.57 14.86
CA LYS A 125 -5.06 -11.21 16.19
C LYS A 125 -5.83 -9.92 16.06
N TYR A 126 -7.01 -9.89 16.66
CA TYR A 126 -7.79 -8.67 16.77
C TYR A 126 -6.95 -7.55 17.40
N CYS A 127 -6.98 -6.38 16.78
CA CYS A 127 -6.40 -5.14 17.27
C CYS A 127 -7.58 -4.20 17.52
N PRO A 128 -7.77 -3.67 18.74
CA PRO A 128 -8.83 -2.71 19.02
C PRO A 128 -8.79 -1.54 18.05
N THR A 129 -9.95 -1.01 17.68
CA THR A 129 -10.08 0.12 16.74
C THR A 129 -9.27 1.34 17.19
N ASP A 130 -9.20 1.59 18.51
CA ASP A 130 -8.41 2.69 19.09
C ASP A 130 -6.89 2.56 18.81
N ASP A 131 -6.42 1.33 18.59
CA ASP A 131 -5.03 1.01 18.22
C ASP A 131 -4.84 0.84 16.70
N MET A 132 -5.93 0.84 15.92
CA MET A 132 -5.91 0.74 14.47
C MET A 132 -5.73 2.13 13.86
N ILE A 133 -4.54 2.39 13.32
CA ILE A 133 -4.28 3.55 12.44
C ILE A 133 -4.87 3.21 11.06
N ALA A 134 -6.19 3.13 10.98
CA ALA A 134 -6.93 2.92 9.74
C ALA A 134 -8.11 3.91 9.61
N ASP A 135 -8.25 4.87 10.53
CA ASP A 135 -9.29 5.89 10.43
C ASP A 135 -8.82 7.07 9.57
N PHE A 136 -8.60 6.79 8.29
CA PHE A 136 -8.76 7.79 7.25
C PHE A 136 -10.08 7.45 6.55
N MET A 137 -11.14 8.17 6.91
CA MET A 137 -12.46 8.26 6.24
C MET A 137 -13.68 7.56 6.86
N THR A 138 -13.74 7.31 8.17
CA THR A 138 -15.03 6.98 8.84
C THR A 138 -15.35 7.87 10.03
N SER A 139 -15.25 9.19 9.86
CA SER A 139 -16.06 10.11 10.68
C SER A 139 -17.30 10.54 9.90
N SER A 140 -18.30 9.65 9.86
CA SER A 140 -19.69 10.08 9.76
C SER A 140 -20.08 10.68 11.11
N GLY A 141 -19.64 11.92 11.34
CA GLY A 141 -19.99 12.71 12.51
C GLY A 141 -21.12 13.66 12.16
N ILE A 142 -22.34 13.23 12.48
CA ILE A 142 -23.62 13.98 12.60
C ILE A 142 -24.15 14.58 11.29
#